data_AF-A0A920EPS9-F1
#
_entry.id   AF-A0A920EPS9-F1
#
_cell.length_a   1.000
_cell.length_b   1.000
_cell.length_c   1.000
_cell.angle_alpha   90.00
_cell.angle_beta   90.00
_cell.angle_gamma   90.00
#
_symmetry.space_group_name_H-M   'P 1'
#
loop_
_entity.id
_entity.type
_entity.pdbx_description
1 polymer ?
#
loop_
_entity_poly.entity_id
_entity_poly.type
_entity_poly.pdbx_seq_one_letter_code
_entity_poly.pdbx_strand_id
1 'polypeptide(L)' 'MAMVEERVNMLNCGTPFDLNTQVGAQASNEQFEKIMSYMDVGVQEGAKVLLGRKASDGRVA' A
#
# COMPACT_ATOMS: atom_id res chain seq x y z
N MET A 1 -6.47 14.01 10.22
CA MET A 1 -6.42 13.03 9.11
C MET A 1 -5.87 13.64 7.83
N ALA A 2 -6.24 14.87 7.45
CA ALA A 2 -5.74 15.53 6.23
C ALA A 2 -4.21 15.47 6.01
N MET A 3 -3.40 15.78 7.04
CA MET A 3 -1.93 15.73 6.91
C MET A 3 -1.38 14.31 6.62
N VAL A 4 -2.04 13.27 7.12
CA VAL A 4 -1.63 11.88 6.86
C VAL A 4 -2.00 11.49 5.44
N GLU A 5 -3.19 11.89 4.99
CA GLU A 5 -3.65 11.61 3.62
C GLU A 5 -2.76 12.29 2.57
N GLU A 6 -2.42 13.56 2.80
CA GLU A 6 -1.51 14.32 1.92
C GLU A 6 -0.13 13.66 1.82
N ARG A 7 0.45 13.24 2.96
CA ARG A 7 1.76 12.57 2.97
C ARG A 7 1.73 11.23 2.26
N VAL A 8 0.70 10.41 2.49
CA VAL A 8 0.59 9.09 1.85
C VAL A 8 0.46 9.22 0.34
N ASN A 9 -0.27 10.24 -0.15
CA ASN A 9 -0.41 10.49 -1.59
C ASN A 9 0.89 10.99 -2.27
N MET A 10 1.85 11.52 -1.50
CA MET A 10 3.15 11.95 -2.01
C MET A 10 4.21 10.83 -1.98
N LEU A 11 3.90 9.65 -1.44
CA LEU A 11 4.86 8.55 -1.38
C LEU A 11 5.17 8.00 -2.76
N ASN A 12 6.47 7.86 -3.07
CA ASN A 12 6.92 7.24 -4.30
C ASN A 12 7.16 5.73 -4.11
N CYS A 13 6.26 4.92 -4.66
CA CYS A 13 6.35 3.45 -4.63
C CYS A 13 7.02 2.94 -5.91
N GLY A 14 8.16 2.27 -5.80
CA GLY A 14 9.11 2.19 -6.90
C GLY A 14 10.05 0.99 -6.88
N THR A 15 10.90 0.91 -7.89
CA THR A 15 12.01 -0.04 -7.97
C THR A 15 13.11 0.37 -6.98
N PRO A 16 13.81 -0.57 -6.33
CA PRO A 16 14.92 -0.24 -5.44
C PRO A 16 16.12 0.41 -6.17
N PHE A 17 16.13 0.42 -7.51
CA PHE A 17 17.18 1.06 -8.31
C PHE A 17 16.93 2.54 -8.60
N ASP A 18 15.72 3.07 -8.33
CA ASP A 18 15.44 4.51 -8.40
C ASP A 18 15.73 5.15 -7.04
N LEU A 19 16.60 6.18 -7.04
CA LEU A 19 16.97 6.94 -5.86
C LEU A 19 15.81 7.73 -5.25
N ASN A 20 14.73 7.95 -6.02
CA ASN A 20 13.53 8.62 -5.54
C ASN A 20 12.51 7.66 -4.92
N THR A 21 12.73 6.34 -4.98
CA THR A 21 11.84 5.34 -4.39
C THR A 21 11.86 5.43 -2.87
N GLN A 22 10.67 5.52 -2.27
CA GLN A 22 10.47 5.56 -0.81
C GLN A 22 9.85 4.26 -0.29
N VAL A 23 9.10 3.56 -1.12
CA VAL A 23 8.45 2.28 -0.78
C VAL A 23 8.75 1.26 -1.88
N GLY A 24 9.39 0.16 -1.52
CA GLY A 24 9.72 -0.92 -2.45
C GLY A 24 8.59 -1.95 -2.60
N ALA A 25 8.84 -2.98 -3.40
CA ALA A 25 7.94 -4.11 -3.57
C ALA A 25 7.79 -4.93 -2.26
N GLN A 26 6.67 -5.65 -2.14
CA GLN A 26 6.48 -6.64 -1.08
C GLN A 26 7.45 -7.83 -1.28
N ALA A 27 7.86 -8.48 -0.20
CA ALA A 27 8.89 -9.52 -0.27
C ALA A 27 8.39 -10.80 -0.95
N SER A 28 7.10 -11.10 -0.86
CA SER A 28 6.49 -12.27 -1.51
C SER A 28 4.98 -12.09 -1.72
N ASN A 29 4.41 -12.91 -2.61
CA ASN A 29 2.96 -12.98 -2.79
C ASN A 29 2.24 -13.47 -1.52
N GLU A 30 2.83 -14.41 -0.78
CA GLU A 30 2.26 -14.89 0.50
C GLU A 30 2.15 -13.75 1.52
N GLN A 31 3.16 -12.89 1.61
CA GLN A 31 3.11 -11.70 2.47
C GLN A 31 2.00 -10.75 2.02
N PHE A 32 1.89 -10.51 0.71
CA PHE A 32 0.86 -9.65 0.15
C PHE A 32 -0.55 -10.16 0.47
N GLU A 33 -0.83 -11.44 0.24
CA GLU A 33 -2.12 -12.07 0.56
C GLU A 33 -2.45 -11.97 2.05
N LYS A 34 -1.45 -12.17 2.92
CA LYS A 34 -1.62 -12.02 4.37
C LYS A 34 -1.96 -10.58 4.77
N ILE A 35 -1.35 -9.57 4.14
CA ILE A 35 -1.70 -8.16 4.41
C ILE A 35 -3.14 -7.87 3.94
N MET A 36 -3.53 -8.37 2.77
CA MET A 36 -4.89 -8.19 2.24
C MET A 36 -5.93 -8.85 3.13
N SER A 37 -5.66 -10.03 3.71
CA SER A 37 -6.60 -10.68 4.62
C SER A 37 -6.88 -9.86 5.88
N TYR A 38 -5.87 -9.21 6.47
CA TYR A 38 -6.08 -8.29 7.59
C TYR A 38 -6.91 -7.06 7.20
N MET A 39 -6.70 -6.52 5.99
CA MET A 39 -7.51 -5.41 5.48
C MET A 39 -8.98 -5.80 5.34
N ASP A 40 -9.25 -7.01 4.86
CA ASP A 40 -10.61 -7.51 4.70
C ASP A 40 -11.29 -7.77 6.05
N VAL A 41 -10.58 -8.32 7.03
CA VAL A 41 -11.09 -8.45 8.42
C VAL A 41 -11.48 -7.07 8.96
N GLY A 42 -10.62 -6.06 8.82
CA GLY A 42 -10.94 -4.71 9.29
C GLY A 42 -12.20 -4.14 8.62
N VAL A 43 -12.36 -4.32 7.31
CA VAL A 43 -13.56 -3.86 6.60
C VAL A 43 -14.81 -4.62 7.04
N GLN A 44 -14.71 -5.94 7.25
CA GLN A 44 -15.82 -6.75 7.77
C GLN A 44 -16.25 -6.33 9.18
N GLU A 45 -15.30 -5.90 10.01
CA GLU A 45 -15.55 -5.34 11.34
C GLU A 45 -16.05 -3.88 11.31
N GLY A 46 -16.18 -3.27 10.13
CA GLY A 46 -16.73 -1.93 9.94
C GLY A 46 -15.70 -0.81 9.81
N ALA A 47 -14.42 -1.13 9.67
CA ALA A 47 -13.38 -0.14 9.42
C ALA A 47 -13.54 0.50 8.04
N LYS A 48 -13.38 1.83 7.98
CA LYS A 48 -13.35 2.58 6.73
C LYS A 48 -11.91 2.72 6.24
N VAL A 49 -11.60 2.14 5.09
CA VAL A 49 -10.30 2.35 4.44
C VAL A 49 -10.28 3.69 3.74
N LEU A 50 -9.36 4.57 4.17
CA LEU A 50 -9.23 5.92 3.62
C LEU A 50 -8.35 5.95 2.36
N LEU A 51 -7.29 5.13 2.31
CA LEU A 51 -6.29 5.10 1.24
C LEU A 51 -5.67 3.69 1.09
N GLY A 52 -5.11 3.38 -0.09
CA GLY A 52 -4.19 2.23 -0.26
C GLY A 52 -4.79 0.81 -0.33
N ARG A 53 -6.12 0.64 -0.45
CA ARG A 53 -6.75 -0.71 -0.47
C ARG A 53 -6.52 -1.51 -1.76
N LYS A 54 -6.26 -0.85 -2.89
CA LYS A 54 -6.04 -1.55 -4.17
C LYS A 54 -4.56 -1.82 -4.36
N ALA A 55 -4.24 -3.05 -4.74
CA ALA A 55 -2.94 -3.36 -5.31
C ALA A 55 -2.67 -2.37 -6.45
N SER A 56 -1.57 -1.63 -6.37
CA SER A 56 -0.91 -1.18 -7.58
C SER A 56 -0.53 -2.46 -8.33
N ASP A 57 -1.26 -2.77 -9.41
CA ASP A 57 -0.84 -3.75 -10.40
C ASP A 57 0.65 -3.56 -10.59
N GLY A 58 1.46 -4.62 -10.46
CA GLY A 58 2.92 -4.58 -10.27
C GLY A 58 3.74 -3.85 -11.34
N ARG A 59 3.09 -3.07 -12.20
CA ARG A 59 3.59 -1.89 -12.89
C ARG A 59 3.80 -0.77 -11.88
N VAL A 60 4.89 -0.94 -11.15
CA VAL A 60 5.79 0.17 -10.85
C VAL A 60 5.92 1.01 -12.13
N ALA A 61 5.43 2.25 -12.12
CA ALA A 61 5.73 3.19 -13.20
C ALA A 61 7.25 3.47 -13.22
#